data_AF-A0A453JAU8-F1
#
_entry.id   AF-A0A453JAU8-F1
#
_cell.length_a   1.000
_cell.length_b   1.000
_cell.length_c   1.000
_cell.angle_alpha   90.00
_cell.angle_beta   90.00
_cell.angle_gamma   90.00
#
_symmetry.space_group_name_H-M   'P 1'
#
loop_
_entity.id
_entity.type
_entity.pdbx_description
1 polymer ?
#
loop_
_entity_poly.entity_id
_entity_poly.type
_entity_poly.pdbx_seq_one_letter_code
_entity_poly.pdbx_strand_id
1 'polypeptide(L)'
;LFFCLKWGRWWLLFKKVPERNSPSSAAFYYASSPRNRGEERGERLDLDRPASMAAGRQQRVVVMRHGDRLDHAEPMWPANKPRPWDPPLTDAGVLRAWTVGKRIRAQAAADGYALHRVLVSPFHRCLQTAAQAVAALCAVPDDAALAAVLDSSANVPLDTSRVKVSIEYGLSEMMNVEAMGALVSQVAPSVEKWFPDQAELEAILPPGTIDHSTQPLFPEVYPSGENL
;
A
#
# COMPACT_ATOMS: atom_id res chain seq x y z
N LEU A 1 -11.34 11.64 12.81
CA LEU A 1 -9.88 11.79 12.97
C LEU A 1 -9.31 12.34 11.67
N PHE A 2 -8.69 13.52 11.73
CA PHE A 2 -7.85 14.03 10.65
C PHE A 2 -6.44 13.51 10.89
N PHE A 3 -5.85 12.81 9.93
CA PHE A 3 -4.43 12.52 9.93
C PHE A 3 -3.76 13.55 9.02
N CYS A 4 -2.65 14.13 9.47
CA CYS A 4 -1.87 15.08 8.69
C CYS A 4 -0.46 14.52 8.54
N LEU A 5 -0.07 14.12 7.33
CA LEU A 5 1.33 13.89 7.00
C LEU A 5 1.87 15.14 6.32
N LYS A 6 2.91 15.73 6.91
CA LYS A 6 3.66 16.83 6.31
C LYS A 6 4.68 16.24 5.32
N TRP A 7 4.53 16.56 4.04
CA TRP A 7 5.51 16.26 3.00
C TRP A 7 6.07 17.59 2.48
N GLY A 8 7.25 17.98 2.97
CA GLY A 8 7.89 19.25 2.61
C GLY A 8 7.07 20.49 3.01
N ARG A 9 6.87 21.42 2.06
CA ARG A 9 6.15 22.70 2.26
C ARG A 9 4.62 22.60 2.06
N TRP A 10 4.08 21.39 1.86
CA TRP A 10 2.67 21.19 1.49
C TRP A 10 1.89 20.47 2.59
N TRP A 11 0.62 20.87 2.76
CA TRP A 11 -0.35 20.23 3.65
C TRP A 11 -1.24 19.30 2.82
N LEU A 12 -1.18 17.99 3.08
CA LEU A 12 -2.13 17.01 2.54
C LEU A 12 -3.28 16.83 3.54
N LEU A 13 -4.48 17.28 3.16
CA LEU A 13 -5.69 17.18 3.98
C LEU A 13 -6.48 15.94 3.57
N PHE A 14 -6.49 14.92 4.42
CA PHE A 14 -7.24 13.69 4.19
C PHE A 14 -8.66 13.79 4.78
N LYS A 15 -9.70 13.66 3.95
CA LYS A 15 -11.09 13.50 4.42
C LYS A 15 -11.40 12.01 4.61
N LYS A 16 -11.84 11.63 5.81
CA LYS A 16 -12.44 10.33 6.09
C LYS A 16 -13.80 10.24 5.38
N VAL A 17 -13.99 9.26 4.51
CA VAL A 17 -15.32 8.93 3.97
C VAL A 17 -16.13 8.26 5.09
N PRO A 18 -17.38 8.68 5.39
CA PRO A 18 -18.20 8.00 6.39
C PRO A 18 -18.57 6.61 5.87
N GLU A 19 -18.05 5.56 6.49
CA GLU A 19 -18.53 4.20 6.29
C GLU A 19 -19.94 4.07 6.87
N ARG A 20 -20.92 3.67 6.05
CA ARG A 20 -22.15 3.10 6.59
C ARG A 20 -21.81 1.70 7.09
N ASN A 21 -21.58 1.59 8.41
CA ASN A 21 -21.50 0.36 9.21
C ASN A 21 -20.85 -0.85 8.52
N SER A 22 -19.51 -0.93 8.52
CA SER A 22 -18.81 -2.22 8.50
C SER A 22 -17.45 -2.09 9.21
N PRO A 23 -17.01 -3.08 10.01
CA PRO A 23 -15.76 -3.00 10.76
C PRO A 23 -14.54 -3.38 9.89
N SER A 24 -14.32 -2.69 8.77
CA SER A 24 -13.31 -3.07 7.76
C SER A 24 -12.07 -2.15 7.81
N SER A 25 -10.87 -2.73 7.82
CA SER A 25 -9.56 -2.07 8.03
C SER A 25 -8.99 -1.27 6.83
N ALA A 26 -9.81 -0.94 5.83
CA ALA A 26 -9.36 -0.20 4.64
C ALA A 26 -9.88 1.24 4.71
N ALA A 27 -9.00 2.19 5.05
CA ALA A 27 -9.33 3.60 5.02
C ALA A 27 -9.01 4.20 3.64
N PHE A 28 -10.05 4.59 2.91
CA PHE A 28 -9.89 5.33 1.65
C PHE A 28 -9.60 6.80 1.96
N TYR A 29 -8.50 7.30 1.39
CA TYR A 29 -8.05 8.67 1.57
C TYR A 29 -7.93 9.34 0.20
N TYR A 30 -8.37 10.58 0.08
CA TYR A 30 -8.22 11.36 -1.15
C TYR A 30 -7.28 12.54 -0.90
N ALA A 31 -6.33 12.75 -1.80
CA ALA A 31 -5.48 13.93 -1.81
C ALA A 31 -5.89 14.81 -2.99
N SER A 32 -6.35 16.03 -2.73
CA SER A 32 -6.52 17.06 -3.76
C SER A 32 -5.51 18.18 -3.51
N SER A 33 -4.73 18.56 -4.54
CA SER A 33 -3.83 19.70 -4.45
C SER A 33 -4.65 21.00 -4.42
N PRO A 34 -4.39 21.95 -3.49
CA PRO A 34 -4.91 23.29 -3.63
C PRO A 34 -4.31 23.95 -4.87
N ARG A 35 -5.12 24.63 -5.68
CA ARG A 35 -4.62 25.50 -6.75
C ARG A 35 -3.70 26.57 -6.13
N ASN A 36 -2.60 26.88 -6.81
CA ASN A 36 -1.82 28.08 -6.54
C ASN A 36 -2.79 29.26 -6.42
N ARG A 37 -2.83 29.88 -5.23
CA ARG A 37 -3.48 31.17 -5.04
C ARG A 37 -2.57 32.19 -5.72
N GLY A 38 -2.71 32.28 -7.04
CA GLY A 38 -2.09 33.31 -7.85
C GLY A 38 -2.61 34.67 -7.38
N GLU A 39 -1.65 35.53 -7.13
CA GLU A 39 -1.76 36.97 -6.88
C GLU A 39 -2.80 37.61 -7.79
N GLU A 40 -3.78 38.32 -7.21
CA GLU A 40 -4.77 39.09 -7.95
C GLU A 40 -4.08 40.23 -8.70
N ARG A 41 -3.88 40.06 -10.00
CA ARG A 41 -3.80 41.19 -10.94
C ARG A 41 -4.79 40.93 -12.06
N GLY A 42 -5.69 41.91 -12.23
CA GLY A 42 -6.85 41.81 -13.10
C GLY A 42 -6.45 41.46 -14.53
N GLU A 43 -7.02 40.37 -15.03
CA GLU A 43 -7.07 40.09 -16.46
C GLU A 43 -8.53 40.01 -16.90
N ARG A 44 -8.72 40.58 -18.08
CA ARG A 44 -9.96 40.83 -18.80
C ARG A 44 -10.82 39.56 -18.89
N LEU A 45 -12.14 39.72 -18.71
CA LEU A 45 -13.12 38.65 -18.87
C LEU A 45 -13.16 38.18 -20.33
N ASP A 46 -12.34 37.18 -20.66
CA ASP A 46 -12.47 36.42 -21.90
C ASP A 46 -13.68 35.48 -21.77
N LEU A 47 -14.82 35.93 -22.29
CA LEU A 47 -16.13 35.26 -22.22
C LEU A 47 -16.28 34.02 -23.12
N ASP A 48 -15.21 33.52 -23.75
CA ASP A 48 -15.29 32.45 -24.76
C ASP A 48 -14.51 31.16 -24.42
N ARG A 49 -14.15 30.90 -23.16
CA ARG A 49 -13.53 29.61 -22.80
C ARG A 49 -14.61 28.53 -22.61
N PRO A 50 -14.69 27.48 -23.46
CA PRO A 50 -15.66 26.40 -23.25
C PRO A 50 -15.41 25.74 -21.89
N ALA A 51 -16.48 25.61 -21.10
CA ALA A 51 -16.48 25.15 -19.71
C ALA A 51 -15.98 23.69 -19.51
N SER A 52 -15.56 22.99 -20.56
CA SER A 52 -15.17 21.57 -20.48
C SER A 52 -13.67 21.30 -20.29
N MET A 53 -12.79 22.31 -20.33
CA MET A 53 -11.32 22.10 -20.27
C MET A 53 -10.62 22.61 -19.01
N ALA A 54 -11.30 22.56 -17.86
CA ALA A 54 -10.67 22.86 -16.55
C ALA A 54 -10.99 21.82 -15.46
N ALA A 55 -11.25 20.57 -15.84
CA ALA A 55 -11.22 19.47 -14.89
C ALA A 55 -9.74 19.22 -14.50
N GLY A 56 -9.32 19.78 -13.37
CA GLY A 56 -7.95 19.63 -12.88
C GLY A 56 -7.55 18.15 -12.78
N ARG A 57 -6.31 17.83 -13.19
CA ARG A 57 -5.75 16.47 -13.04
C ARG A 57 -5.84 16.05 -11.58
N GLN A 58 -6.57 14.97 -11.29
CA GLN A 58 -6.66 14.40 -9.95
C GLN A 58 -5.78 13.16 -9.86
N GLN A 59 -4.97 13.08 -8.80
CA GLN A 59 -4.22 11.88 -8.45
C GLN A 59 -4.92 11.19 -7.29
N ARG A 60 -5.19 9.89 -7.43
CA ARG A 60 -5.78 9.08 -6.36
C ARG A 60 -4.70 8.27 -5.67
N VAL A 61 -4.74 8.26 -4.34
CA VAL A 61 -3.81 7.48 -3.51
C VAL A 61 -4.64 6.60 -2.60
N VAL A 62 -4.49 5.28 -2.73
CA VAL A 62 -5.12 4.32 -1.84
C VAL A 62 -4.07 3.84 -0.85
N VAL A 63 -4.37 3.90 0.44
CA VAL A 63 -3.47 3.42 1.50
C VAL A 63 -4.08 2.15 2.09
N MET A 64 -3.30 1.07 2.12
CA MET A 64 -3.72 -0.20 2.67
C MET A 64 -2.71 -0.66 3.73
N ARG A 65 -3.20 -0.90 4.95
CA ARG A 65 -2.42 -1.56 5.99
C ARG A 65 -2.30 -3.05 5.66
N HIS A 66 -1.18 -3.67 6.07
CA HIS A 66 -1.02 -5.12 5.98
C HIS A 66 -2.14 -5.89 6.71
N GLY A 67 -2.37 -7.14 6.32
CA GLY A 67 -3.33 -8.05 6.98
C GLY A 67 -2.94 -8.44 8.41
N ASP A 68 -3.72 -9.32 9.04
CA ASP A 68 -3.42 -9.79 10.41
C ASP A 68 -2.11 -10.55 10.42
N ARG A 69 -1.25 -10.22 11.37
CA ARG A 69 0.07 -10.83 11.55
C ARG A 69 -0.04 -12.11 12.36
N LEU A 70 0.81 -13.09 12.04
CA LEU A 70 0.83 -14.37 12.74
C LEU A 70 1.33 -14.24 14.19
N ASP A 71 2.30 -13.38 14.46
CA ASP A 71 2.83 -13.16 15.82
C ASP A 71 1.81 -12.55 16.80
N HIS A 72 0.82 -11.81 16.28
CA HIS A 72 -0.29 -11.33 17.09
C HIS A 72 -1.28 -12.45 17.45
N ALA A 73 -1.47 -13.43 16.57
CA ALA A 73 -2.34 -14.57 16.80
C ALA A 73 -1.65 -15.66 17.64
N GLU A 74 -0.33 -15.80 17.48
CA GLU A 74 0.52 -16.78 18.14
C GLU A 74 1.67 -16.06 18.86
N PRO A 75 1.52 -15.65 20.13
CA PRO A 75 2.54 -14.89 20.85
C PRO A 75 3.89 -15.59 20.99
N MET A 76 3.92 -16.93 20.87
CA MET A 76 5.16 -17.74 20.89
C MET A 76 5.81 -17.89 19.51
N TRP A 77 5.17 -17.40 18.44
CA TRP A 77 5.71 -17.48 17.08
C TRP A 77 7.15 -16.98 16.97
N PRO A 78 7.54 -15.84 17.58
CA PRO A 78 8.90 -15.31 17.41
C PRO A 78 10.03 -16.21 17.97
N ALA A 79 9.76 -17.06 18.96
CA ALA A 79 10.78 -17.66 19.83
C ALA A 79 11.86 -18.48 19.10
N ASN A 80 11.55 -19.08 17.95
CA ASN A 80 12.46 -19.94 17.19
C ASN A 80 12.49 -19.58 15.70
N LYS A 81 12.19 -18.32 15.36
CA LYS A 81 12.17 -17.88 13.96
C LYS A 81 13.47 -17.17 13.61
N PRO A 82 13.99 -17.35 12.39
CA PRO A 82 15.22 -16.69 11.96
C PRO A 82 15.07 -15.17 11.86
N ARG A 83 13.84 -14.67 11.65
CA ARG A 83 13.51 -13.24 11.55
C ARG A 83 12.30 -12.93 12.42
N PRO A 84 12.43 -12.89 13.76
CA PRO A 84 11.30 -12.66 14.68
C PRO A 84 10.66 -11.28 14.51
N TRP A 85 11.34 -10.34 13.85
CA TRP A 85 10.83 -9.00 13.53
C TRP A 85 9.97 -8.93 12.26
N ASP A 86 9.94 -9.99 11.45
CA ASP A 86 9.23 -9.99 10.16
C ASP A 86 8.21 -11.13 10.05
N PRO A 87 7.14 -11.10 10.86
CA PRO A 87 6.10 -12.12 10.83
C PRO A 87 5.33 -12.17 9.52
N PRO A 88 4.89 -13.37 9.07
CA PRO A 88 3.94 -13.50 7.99
C PRO A 88 2.55 -13.06 8.43
N LEU A 89 1.64 -13.00 7.46
CA LEU A 89 0.20 -12.94 7.68
C LEU A 89 -0.33 -14.27 8.21
N THR A 90 -1.47 -14.22 8.89
CA THR A 90 -2.34 -15.39 9.08
C THR A 90 -3.08 -15.71 7.78
N ASP A 91 -3.62 -16.93 7.65
CA ASP A 91 -4.46 -17.31 6.50
C ASP A 91 -5.65 -16.36 6.32
N ALA A 92 -6.27 -15.94 7.43
CA ALA A 92 -7.32 -14.93 7.42
C ALA A 92 -6.80 -13.56 6.92
N GLY A 93 -5.57 -13.18 7.27
CA GLY A 93 -4.88 -12.01 6.75
C GLY A 93 -4.68 -12.04 5.24
N VAL A 94 -4.23 -13.18 4.71
CA VAL A 94 -4.06 -13.42 3.27
C VAL A 94 -5.42 -13.28 2.55
N LEU A 95 -6.45 -13.98 3.03
CA LEU A 95 -7.79 -13.95 2.45
C LEU A 95 -8.43 -12.55 2.48
N ARG A 96 -8.24 -11.80 3.56
CA ARG A 96 -8.73 -10.42 3.64
C ARG A 96 -7.99 -9.50 2.68
N ALA A 97 -6.68 -9.67 2.49
CA ALA A 97 -5.93 -8.87 1.53
C ALA A 97 -6.45 -9.08 0.09
N TRP A 98 -6.74 -10.33 -0.29
CA TRP A 98 -7.41 -10.66 -1.55
C TRP A 98 -8.77 -9.96 -1.68
N THR A 99 -9.60 -10.08 -0.64
CA THR A 99 -10.94 -9.49 -0.62
C THR A 99 -10.91 -7.96 -0.73
N VAL A 100 -9.99 -7.30 -0.04
CA VAL A 100 -9.81 -5.84 -0.12
C VAL A 100 -9.35 -5.43 -1.52
N GLY A 101 -8.42 -6.18 -2.14
CA GLY A 101 -8.01 -5.94 -3.53
C GLY A 101 -9.19 -5.98 -4.50
N LYS A 102 -10.08 -6.97 -4.38
CA LYS A 102 -11.33 -7.04 -5.18
C LYS A 102 -12.22 -5.81 -4.97
N ARG A 103 -12.39 -5.36 -3.73
CA ARG A 103 -13.19 -4.15 -3.41
C ARG A 103 -12.58 -2.88 -3.99
N ILE A 104 -11.26 -2.72 -3.89
CA ILE A 104 -10.54 -1.59 -4.48
C ILE A 104 -10.75 -1.57 -5.99
N ARG A 105 -10.60 -2.72 -6.66
CA ARG A 105 -10.84 -2.86 -8.09
C ARG A 105 -12.26 -2.45 -8.48
N ALA A 106 -13.27 -3.02 -7.81
CA ALA A 106 -14.67 -2.72 -8.09
C ALA A 106 -15.00 -1.23 -7.87
N GLN A 107 -14.45 -0.62 -6.81
CA GLN A 107 -14.62 0.82 -6.58
C GLN A 107 -13.92 1.66 -7.64
N ALA A 108 -12.74 1.25 -8.09
CA ALA A 108 -12.02 1.93 -9.17
C ALA A 108 -12.81 1.92 -10.48
N ALA A 109 -13.39 0.78 -10.83
CA ALA A 109 -14.29 0.66 -11.97
C ALA A 109 -15.54 1.54 -11.82
N ALA A 110 -16.20 1.51 -10.65
CA ALA A 110 -17.40 2.32 -10.37
C ALA A 110 -17.15 3.83 -10.45
N ASP A 111 -15.98 4.27 -9.99
CA ASP A 111 -15.58 5.69 -10.01
C ASP A 111 -14.91 6.11 -11.33
N GLY A 112 -14.70 5.18 -12.27
CA GLY A 112 -14.08 5.46 -13.57
C GLY A 112 -12.60 5.81 -13.51
N TYR A 113 -11.82 5.19 -12.62
CA TYR A 113 -10.36 5.34 -12.59
C TYR A 113 -9.63 3.99 -12.62
N ALA A 114 -8.38 4.01 -13.05
CA ALA A 114 -7.49 2.85 -13.01
C ALA A 114 -6.37 3.04 -11.98
N LEU A 115 -5.95 1.96 -11.35
CA LEU A 115 -4.73 1.90 -10.54
C LEU A 115 -3.57 1.49 -11.43
N HIS A 116 -2.47 2.22 -11.34
CA HIS A 116 -1.33 2.04 -12.25
C HIS A 116 -0.08 1.57 -11.51
N ARG A 117 0.05 1.92 -10.23
CA ARG A 117 1.24 1.65 -9.42
C ARG A 117 0.87 1.23 -8.01
N VAL A 118 1.60 0.26 -7.48
CA VAL A 118 1.58 -0.17 -6.09
C VAL A 118 2.98 -0.01 -5.52
N LEU A 119 3.10 0.72 -4.42
CA LEU A 119 4.34 0.85 -3.66
C LEU A 119 4.17 0.02 -2.39
N VAL A 120 5.14 -0.85 -2.09
CA VAL A 120 5.03 -1.79 -0.98
C VAL A 120 6.27 -1.74 -0.08
N SER A 121 6.03 -1.82 1.22
CA SER A 121 7.06 -1.94 2.25
C SER A 121 7.76 -3.31 2.17
N PRO A 122 9.07 -3.42 2.47
CA PRO A 122 9.84 -4.66 2.33
C PRO A 122 9.49 -5.75 3.37
N PHE A 123 8.69 -5.44 4.40
CA PHE A 123 8.24 -6.45 5.38
C PHE A 123 7.43 -7.55 4.72
N HIS A 124 7.65 -8.80 5.11
CA HIS A 124 7.01 -9.99 4.56
C HIS A 124 5.49 -9.92 4.62
N ARG A 125 4.91 -9.46 5.74
CA ARG A 125 3.46 -9.21 5.86
C ARG A 125 2.93 -8.20 4.84
N CYS A 126 3.71 -7.17 4.50
CA CYS A 126 3.35 -6.15 3.53
C CYS A 126 3.40 -6.73 2.12
N LEU A 127 4.45 -7.49 1.79
CA LEU A 127 4.60 -8.19 0.52
C LEU A 127 3.48 -9.22 0.30
N GLN A 128 3.14 -10.04 1.31
CA GLN A 128 2.02 -10.97 1.22
C GLN A 128 0.67 -10.26 1.02
N THR A 129 0.46 -9.14 1.71
CA THR A 129 -0.74 -8.31 1.52
C THR A 129 -0.80 -7.78 0.09
N ALA A 130 0.30 -7.19 -0.39
CA ALA A 130 0.39 -6.63 -1.73
C ALA A 130 0.24 -7.71 -2.80
N ALA A 131 0.83 -8.90 -2.63
CA ALA A 131 0.71 -9.99 -3.58
C ALA A 131 -0.76 -10.37 -3.82
N GLN A 132 -1.54 -10.50 -2.74
CA GLN A 132 -2.97 -10.80 -2.84
C GLN A 132 -3.77 -9.64 -3.43
N ALA A 133 -3.49 -8.40 -3.02
CA ALA A 133 -4.20 -7.24 -3.55
C ALA A 133 -3.90 -7.02 -5.05
N VAL A 134 -2.64 -7.15 -5.46
CA VAL A 134 -2.18 -7.04 -6.86
C VAL A 134 -2.77 -8.15 -7.70
N ALA A 135 -2.82 -9.39 -7.21
CA ALA A 135 -3.50 -10.47 -7.92
C ALA A 135 -4.97 -10.11 -8.20
N ALA A 136 -5.68 -9.50 -7.24
CA ALA A 136 -7.09 -9.11 -7.44
C ALA A 136 -7.23 -7.97 -8.46
N LEU A 137 -6.33 -7.00 -8.42
CA LEU A 137 -6.26 -5.90 -9.39
C LEU A 137 -5.95 -6.38 -10.80
N CYS A 138 -5.08 -7.39 -10.92
CA CYS A 138 -4.64 -7.95 -12.19
C CYS A 138 -5.56 -9.07 -12.72
N ALA A 139 -6.51 -9.57 -11.93
CA ALA A 139 -7.35 -10.69 -12.34
C ALA A 139 -8.07 -10.44 -13.69
N VAL A 140 -8.05 -11.42 -14.58
CA VAL A 140 -8.69 -11.33 -15.92
C VAL A 140 -10.22 -11.39 -15.86
N PRO A 141 -10.87 -12.24 -15.03
CA PRO A 141 -12.32 -12.29 -14.97
C PRO A 141 -12.94 -10.92 -14.72
N ASP A 142 -14.17 -10.69 -15.23
CA ASP A 142 -14.92 -9.49 -14.89
C ASP A 142 -15.23 -9.42 -13.39
N ASP A 143 -15.68 -8.26 -12.92
CA ASP A 143 -15.86 -7.99 -11.49
C ASP A 143 -16.93 -8.90 -10.84
N ALA A 144 -17.95 -9.33 -11.61
CA ALA A 144 -18.99 -10.21 -11.11
C ALA A 144 -18.48 -11.64 -10.91
N ALA A 145 -17.75 -12.18 -11.88
CA ALA A 145 -17.10 -13.48 -11.79
C ALA A 145 -16.03 -13.50 -10.69
N LEU A 146 -15.24 -12.41 -10.59
CA LEU A 146 -14.21 -12.29 -9.55
C LEU A 146 -14.79 -12.20 -8.14
N ALA A 147 -15.96 -11.55 -7.98
CA ALA A 147 -16.65 -11.49 -6.69
C ALA A 147 -17.00 -12.87 -6.15
N ALA A 148 -17.36 -13.81 -7.03
CA ALA A 148 -17.69 -15.20 -6.68
C ALA A 148 -16.46 -16.04 -6.25
N VAL A 149 -15.23 -15.62 -6.56
CA VAL A 149 -14.01 -16.29 -6.12
C VAL A 149 -13.71 -15.90 -4.67
N LEU A 150 -14.20 -16.69 -3.72
CA LEU A 150 -14.09 -16.36 -2.31
C LEU A 150 -12.74 -16.77 -1.71
N ASP A 151 -12.24 -17.96 -2.04
CA ASP A 151 -11.31 -18.65 -1.14
C ASP A 151 -9.82 -18.39 -1.42
N SER A 152 -9.44 -18.03 -2.65
CA SER A 152 -8.03 -17.85 -3.00
C SER A 152 -7.81 -17.11 -4.32
N SER A 153 -6.62 -16.51 -4.44
CA SER A 153 -6.09 -15.92 -5.68
C SER A 153 -5.28 -16.90 -6.53
N ALA A 154 -4.90 -18.07 -6.00
CA ALA A 154 -3.81 -18.90 -6.53
C ALA A 154 -3.99 -19.35 -8.00
N ASN A 155 -5.22 -19.57 -8.43
CA ASN A 155 -5.53 -20.08 -9.77
C ASN A 155 -6.24 -19.06 -10.67
N VAL A 156 -6.25 -17.78 -10.27
CA VAL A 156 -6.90 -16.73 -11.04
C VAL A 156 -5.97 -16.27 -12.16
N PRO A 157 -6.37 -16.31 -13.44
CA PRO A 157 -5.57 -15.78 -14.53
C PRO A 157 -5.32 -14.28 -14.35
N LEU A 158 -4.09 -13.83 -14.56
CA LEU A 158 -3.67 -12.44 -14.32
C LEU A 158 -3.23 -11.74 -15.60
N ASP A 159 -3.74 -10.53 -15.81
CA ASP A 159 -3.20 -9.51 -16.71
C ASP A 159 -2.27 -8.58 -15.93
N THR A 160 -0.99 -8.91 -15.95
CA THR A 160 0.06 -8.26 -15.17
C THR A 160 0.50 -6.91 -15.76
N SER A 161 -0.09 -6.50 -16.89
CA SER A 161 0.14 -5.18 -17.49
C SER A 161 -0.63 -4.05 -16.78
N ARG A 162 -1.68 -4.40 -16.01
CA ARG A 162 -2.59 -3.42 -15.37
C ARG A 162 -1.92 -2.58 -14.30
N VAL A 163 -1.00 -3.17 -13.54
CA VAL A 163 -0.36 -2.54 -12.39
C VAL A 163 1.13 -2.83 -12.38
N LYS A 164 1.89 -1.82 -12.00
CA LYS A 164 3.33 -1.90 -11.75
C LYS A 164 3.63 -1.83 -10.25
N VAL A 165 4.46 -2.74 -9.75
CA VAL A 165 4.77 -2.87 -8.32
C VAL A 165 6.23 -2.54 -8.08
N SER A 166 6.50 -1.70 -7.07
CA SER A 166 7.85 -1.36 -6.63
C SER A 166 7.95 -1.53 -5.12
N ILE A 167 9.05 -2.12 -4.66
CA ILE A 167 9.37 -2.26 -3.24
C ILE A 167 10.11 -1.00 -2.79
N GLU A 168 9.60 -0.33 -1.75
CA GLU A 168 10.12 0.94 -1.26
C GLU A 168 10.52 0.82 0.20
N TYR A 169 11.82 0.82 0.48
CA TYR A 169 12.35 0.74 1.84
C TYR A 169 11.94 1.93 2.71
N GLY A 170 11.66 3.08 2.11
CA GLY A 170 11.11 4.25 2.81
C GLY A 170 9.69 4.07 3.36
N LEU A 171 8.98 2.98 3.00
CA LEU A 171 7.69 2.58 3.57
C LEU A 171 7.85 1.58 4.72
N SER A 172 9.06 1.31 5.17
CA SER A 172 9.32 0.49 6.36
C SER A 172 8.66 1.10 7.60
N GLU A 173 8.16 0.26 8.49
CA GLU A 173 7.73 0.73 9.81
C GLU A 173 8.93 1.26 10.61
N MET A 174 8.64 2.03 11.66
CA MET A 174 9.68 2.48 12.58
C MET A 174 10.29 1.27 13.29
N MET A 175 11.61 1.12 13.19
CA MET A 175 12.32 0.01 13.83
C MET A 175 12.70 0.40 15.26
N ASN A 176 11.71 0.38 16.15
CA ASN A 176 11.87 0.70 17.57
C ASN A 176 11.17 -0.34 18.46
N VAL A 177 11.45 -0.30 19.77
CA VAL A 177 10.93 -1.25 20.75
C VAL A 177 9.38 -1.32 20.76
N GLU A 178 8.71 -0.19 20.58
CA GLU A 178 7.24 -0.12 20.60
C GLU A 178 6.62 -0.81 19.38
N ALA A 179 7.23 -0.67 18.22
CA ALA A 179 6.76 -1.25 16.96
C ALA A 179 7.17 -2.73 16.81
N MET A 180 8.37 -3.06 17.29
CA MET A 180 9.01 -4.36 17.06
C MET A 180 8.84 -5.34 18.23
N GLY A 181 8.54 -4.84 19.43
CA GLY A 181 8.37 -5.65 20.64
C GLY A 181 9.68 -5.97 21.36
N ALA A 182 9.55 -6.37 22.63
CA ALA A 182 10.69 -6.57 23.53
C ALA A 182 11.65 -7.67 23.07
N LEU A 183 11.14 -8.77 22.51
CA LEU A 183 12.00 -9.86 22.02
C LEU A 183 12.84 -9.40 20.83
N VAL A 184 12.24 -8.66 19.90
CA VAL A 184 12.96 -8.15 18.73
C VAL A 184 14.03 -7.15 19.14
N SER A 185 13.77 -6.34 20.16
CA SER A 185 14.73 -5.37 20.69
C SER A 185 15.98 -6.04 21.26
N GLN A 186 15.88 -7.27 21.77
CA GLN A 186 17.03 -8.03 22.26
C GLN A 186 17.93 -8.54 21.13
N VAL A 187 17.36 -8.84 19.96
CA VAL A 187 18.12 -9.35 18.82
C VAL A 187 18.55 -8.24 17.86
N ALA A 188 17.85 -7.11 17.84
CA ALA A 188 18.07 -5.99 16.91
C ALA A 188 19.54 -5.52 16.82
N PRO A 189 20.30 -5.39 17.93
CA PRO A 189 21.71 -5.00 17.86
C PRO A 189 22.61 -6.01 17.13
N SER A 190 22.17 -7.26 17.02
CA SER A 190 22.89 -8.34 16.33
C SER A 190 22.38 -8.61 14.90
N VAL A 191 21.37 -7.86 14.43
CA VAL A 191 20.83 -8.03 13.09
C VAL A 191 21.73 -7.35 12.07
N GLU A 192 22.53 -8.13 11.35
CA GLU A 192 23.34 -7.66 10.23
C GLU A 192 22.49 -7.34 8.99
N LYS A 193 21.43 -8.13 8.76
CA LYS A 193 20.57 -8.04 7.58
C LYS A 193 19.09 -8.12 7.96
N TRP A 194 18.39 -6.98 7.85
CA TRP A 194 16.98 -6.85 8.21
C TRP A 194 16.02 -7.51 7.23
N PHE A 195 16.34 -7.42 5.93
CA PHE A 195 15.50 -7.92 4.85
C PHE A 195 16.29 -8.88 3.95
N PRO A 196 15.66 -9.91 3.38
CA PRO A 196 16.19 -10.74 2.29
C PRO A 196 16.72 -9.92 1.11
N ASP A 197 17.43 -10.58 0.20
CA ASP A 197 17.84 -9.93 -1.05
C ASP A 197 16.64 -9.53 -1.89
N GLN A 198 16.81 -8.51 -2.73
CA GLN A 198 15.72 -7.95 -3.54
C GLN A 198 14.99 -9.03 -4.36
N ALA A 199 15.72 -9.97 -4.96
CA ALA A 199 15.13 -11.08 -5.72
C ALA A 199 14.22 -11.97 -4.86
N GLU A 200 14.55 -12.20 -3.58
CA GLU A 200 13.71 -12.98 -2.67
C GLU A 200 12.44 -12.22 -2.27
N LEU A 201 12.54 -10.90 -2.07
CA LEU A 201 11.38 -10.06 -1.79
C LEU A 201 10.41 -10.03 -2.98
N GLU A 202 10.98 -9.86 -4.17
CA GLU A 202 10.27 -9.80 -5.45
C GLU A 202 9.57 -11.12 -5.80
N ALA A 203 10.16 -12.27 -5.45
CA ALA A 203 9.56 -13.58 -5.67
C ALA A 203 8.21 -13.80 -4.96
N ILE A 204 7.87 -12.97 -3.96
CA ILE A 204 6.58 -13.02 -3.26
C ILE A 204 5.46 -12.37 -4.11
N LEU A 205 5.81 -11.43 -4.99
CA LEU A 205 4.86 -10.67 -5.79
C LEU A 205 4.48 -11.42 -7.08
N PRO A 206 3.28 -11.17 -7.66
CA PRO A 206 2.88 -11.80 -8.92
C PRO A 206 3.92 -11.54 -10.04
N PRO A 207 4.45 -12.60 -10.69
CA PRO A 207 5.46 -12.45 -11.73
C PRO A 207 5.01 -11.51 -12.86
N GLY A 208 5.92 -10.67 -13.37
CA GLY A 208 5.64 -9.73 -14.44
C GLY A 208 4.97 -8.40 -14.03
N THR A 209 4.56 -8.27 -12.76
CA THR A 209 4.03 -7.01 -12.22
C THR A 209 5.13 -6.06 -11.71
N ILE A 210 6.33 -6.59 -11.47
CA ILE A 210 7.44 -5.84 -10.87
C ILE A 210 7.97 -4.80 -11.85
N ASP A 211 8.23 -3.60 -11.34
CA ASP A 211 8.73 -2.47 -12.12
C ASP A 211 10.16 -2.12 -11.74
N HIS A 212 11.08 -2.46 -12.64
CA HIS A 212 12.49 -2.11 -12.57
C HIS A 212 12.84 -0.84 -13.35
N SER A 213 11.85 -0.15 -13.95
CA SER A 213 12.09 1.08 -14.72
C SER A 213 12.37 2.30 -13.85
N THR A 214 12.09 2.20 -12.54
CA THR A 214 12.29 3.27 -11.56
C THR A 214 13.23 2.82 -10.45
N GLN A 215 14.13 3.70 -10.03
CA GLN A 215 14.97 3.45 -8.85
C GLN A 215 14.18 3.70 -7.55
N PRO A 216 14.37 2.88 -6.51
CA PRO A 216 13.81 3.17 -5.19
C PRO A 216 14.29 4.52 -4.67
N LEU A 217 13.41 5.27 -4.00
CA LEU A 217 13.81 6.55 -3.40
C LEU A 217 14.78 6.36 -2.22
N PHE A 218 14.65 5.22 -1.53
CA PHE A 218 15.55 4.80 -0.48
C PHE A 218 16.02 3.38 -0.83
N PRO A 219 17.31 3.17 -1.11
CA PRO A 219 17.82 1.87 -1.53
C PRO A 219 17.86 0.85 -0.39
N GLU A 220 17.88 1.31 0.87
CA GLU A 220 18.02 0.50 2.08
C GLU A 220 17.23 1.11 3.24
N VAL A 221 17.01 0.34 4.31
CA VAL A 221 16.46 0.86 5.58
C VAL A 221 17.57 1.52 6.37
N TYR A 222 17.35 2.76 6.76
CA TYR A 222 18.16 3.44 7.76
C TYR A 222 17.50 3.25 9.12
N PRO A 223 18.12 2.53 10.08
CA PRO A 223 17.62 2.50 11.44
C PRO A 223 17.50 3.95 11.94
N SER A 224 16.34 4.31 12.49
CA SER A 224 16.17 5.64 13.09
C SER A 224 17.20 5.78 14.21
N GLY A 225 18.10 6.76 14.08
CA GLY A 225 19.32 6.92 14.88
C GLY A 225 19.14 7.27 16.36
N GLU A 226 18.09 6.78 17.02
CA GLU A 226 17.92 6.89 18.46
C GLU A 226 17.54 5.50 19.01
N ASN A 227 18.57 4.79 19.48
CA ASN A 227 18.53 3.54 20.25
C ASN A 227 17.91 2.33 19.51
N LEU A 228 18.76 1.62 18.76
CA LEU A 228 18.69 0.15 18.71
C LEU A 228 19.25 -0.43 20.01
#